data_AF-A0A2V6ZGR3-F1
#
_entry.id   AF-A0A2V6ZGR3-F1
#
_cell.length_a   1.000
_cell.length_b   1.000
_cell.length_c   1.000
_cell.angle_alpha   90.00
_cell.angle_beta   90.00
_cell.angle_gamma   90.00
#
_symmetry.space_group_name_H-M   'P 1'
#
loop_
_entity.id
_entity.type
_entity.pdbx_description
1 polymer ?
#
loop_
_entity_poly.entity_id
_entity_poly.type
_entity_poly.pdbx_seq_one_letter_code
_entity_poly.pdbx_strand_id
1 'polypeptide(L)'
;MAEEWSSDCRRDVPMLARFAEAGGMELKIFRRDGQRFSRSQRPSLAEEPDSNADIMAEFLNHKDGQTWQSIPVAVFYTKELQYLYHYTEYPAIYHKDRVVAQIRAARGGESKEETQKRGDREFLELQQSPFFSVWACAGVDEILSALHRRLILGSAA
;
A
#
# COMPACT_ATOMS: atom_id res chain seq x y z
N MET A 1 -3.52 11.23 -9.60
CA MET A 1 -2.81 10.41 -8.59
C MET A 1 -2.45 9.06 -9.22
N ALA A 2 -1.48 8.32 -8.67
CA ALA A 2 -1.07 7.02 -9.21
C ALA A 2 -1.94 5.89 -8.67
N GLU A 3 -2.29 4.93 -9.55
CA GLU A 3 -3.08 3.73 -9.22
C GLU A 3 -4.35 4.03 -8.42
N GLU A 4 -5.10 5.04 -8.85
CA GLU A 4 -6.31 5.56 -8.16
C GLU A 4 -7.41 4.52 -7.93
N TRP A 5 -7.38 3.38 -8.63
CA TRP A 5 -8.28 2.26 -8.39
C TRP A 5 -8.03 1.60 -7.03
N SER A 6 -6.80 1.65 -6.49
CA SER A 6 -6.44 1.10 -5.19
C SER A 6 -6.85 2.05 -4.06
N SER A 7 -7.64 1.53 -3.12
CA SER A 7 -7.96 2.24 -1.88
C SER A 7 -6.71 2.59 -1.07
N ASP A 8 -5.70 1.73 -1.04
CA ASP A 8 -4.47 2.02 -0.30
C ASP A 8 -3.68 3.16 -0.97
N CYS A 9 -3.61 3.18 -2.30
CA CYS A 9 -2.96 4.30 -3.01
C CYS A 9 -3.71 5.61 -2.79
N ARG A 10 -5.05 5.59 -2.78
CA ARG A 10 -5.86 6.79 -2.45
C ARG A 10 -5.57 7.32 -1.05
N ARG A 11 -5.27 6.45 -0.09
CA ARG A 11 -4.91 6.83 1.30
C ARG A 11 -3.47 7.34 1.39
N ASP A 12 -2.53 6.56 0.87
CA ASP A 12 -1.13 6.67 1.28
C ASP A 12 -0.30 7.47 0.28
N VAL A 13 -0.63 7.51 -1.01
CA VAL A 13 0.14 8.33 -1.97
C VAL A 13 0.09 9.83 -1.61
N PRO A 14 -1.06 10.43 -1.26
CA PRO A 14 -1.09 11.82 -0.80
C PRO A 14 -0.33 12.03 0.51
N MET A 15 -0.40 11.05 1.43
CA MET A 15 0.35 11.09 2.68
C MET A 15 1.86 11.08 2.41
N LEU A 16 2.33 10.19 1.54
CA LEU A 16 3.74 10.07 1.14
C LEU A 16 4.25 11.32 0.42
N ALA A 17 3.41 11.94 -0.41
CA ALA A 17 3.74 13.23 -1.04
C ALA A 17 4.00 14.33 -0.01
N ARG A 18 3.11 14.45 0.99
CA ARG A 18 3.28 15.41 2.09
C ARG A 18 4.46 15.07 2.99
N PHE A 19 4.69 13.79 3.25
CA PHE A 19 5.84 13.30 3.99
C PHE A 19 7.15 13.72 3.30
N ALA A 20 7.26 13.47 1.99
CA ALA A 20 8.44 13.81 1.22
C ALA A 20 8.67 15.33 1.17
N GLU A 21 7.61 16.12 0.93
CA GLU A 21 7.67 17.58 0.96
C GLU A 21 8.15 18.11 2.31
N ALA A 22 7.54 17.66 3.41
CA ALA A 22 7.90 18.09 4.75
C ALA A 22 9.32 17.65 5.17
N GLY A 23 9.78 16.49 4.67
CA GLY A 23 11.12 15.96 4.91
C GLY A 23 12.20 16.51 3.98
N GLY A 24 11.86 17.35 2.99
CA GLY A 24 12.81 17.82 1.97
C GLY A 24 13.37 16.69 1.10
N MET A 25 12.56 15.65 0.84
CA MET A 25 12.93 14.44 0.11
C MET A 25 12.44 14.50 -1.34
N GLU A 26 13.19 13.91 -2.26
CA GLU A 26 12.72 13.68 -3.62
C GLU A 26 11.73 12.50 -3.64
N LEU A 27 10.56 12.68 -4.26
CA LEU A 27 9.57 11.62 -4.47
C LEU A 27 9.51 11.24 -5.96
N LYS A 28 9.77 9.97 -6.26
CA LYS A 28 9.56 9.38 -7.59
C LYS A 28 8.47 8.32 -7.50
N ILE A 29 7.48 8.41 -8.38
CA ILE A 29 6.34 7.49 -8.40
C ILE A 29 6.41 6.66 -9.68
N PHE A 30 6.48 5.35 -9.51
CA PHE A 30 6.43 4.37 -10.57
C PHE A 30 5.10 3.62 -10.45
N ARG A 31 4.39 3.47 -11.57
CA ARG A 31 3.14 2.70 -11.61
C ARG A 31 3.47 1.22 -11.60
N ARG A 32 2.75 0.42 -10.80
CA ARG A 32 2.95 -1.03 -10.82
C ARG A 32 2.57 -1.56 -12.19
N ASP A 33 1.38 -1.20 -12.64
CA ASP A 33 0.80 -1.70 -13.87
C ASP A 33 1.20 -0.84 -15.08
N GLY A 34 1.30 -1.48 -16.24
CA GLY A 34 1.38 -0.80 -17.54
C GLY A 34 -0.01 -0.35 -18.03
N GLN A 35 -0.30 -0.57 -19.31
CA GLN A 35 -1.63 -0.31 -19.87
C GLN A 35 -2.72 -1.23 -19.31
N ARG A 36 -2.34 -2.36 -18.70
CA ARG A 36 -3.26 -3.39 -18.19
C ARG A 36 -2.87 -3.78 -16.78
N PHE A 37 -3.88 -4.18 -16.00
CA PHE A 37 -3.68 -4.68 -14.65
C PHE A 37 -2.88 -5.99 -14.67
N SER A 38 -1.83 -6.07 -13.86
CA SER A 38 -1.03 -7.29 -13.77
C SER A 38 -1.85 -8.47 -13.24
N ARG A 39 -1.68 -9.63 -13.87
CA ARG A 39 -2.38 -10.88 -13.47
C ARG A 39 -1.46 -11.90 -12.82
N SER A 40 -0.15 -11.67 -12.85
CA SER A 40 0.83 -12.59 -12.28
C SER A 40 0.93 -12.38 -10.76
N GLN A 41 1.38 -13.40 -10.02
CA GLN A 41 1.83 -13.20 -8.64
C GLN A 41 3.30 -12.76 -8.58
N ARG A 42 4.05 -13.03 -9.66
CA ARG A 42 5.47 -12.68 -9.82
C ARG A 42 5.63 -12.05 -11.20
N PRO A 43 5.47 -10.71 -11.30
CA PRO A 43 5.48 -10.04 -12.58
C PRO A 43 6.89 -10.05 -13.19
N SER A 44 6.98 -9.97 -14.52
CA SER A 44 8.24 -9.80 -15.22
C SER A 44 8.07 -8.89 -16.43
N LEU A 45 9.13 -8.19 -16.82
CA LEU A 45 9.12 -7.35 -18.04
C LEU A 45 8.95 -8.16 -19.32
N ALA A 46 9.22 -9.47 -19.30
CA ALA A 46 8.95 -10.35 -20.44
C ALA A 46 7.43 -10.50 -20.70
N GLU A 47 6.63 -10.49 -19.63
CA GLU A 47 5.18 -10.60 -19.69
C GLU A 47 4.50 -9.22 -19.81
N GLU A 48 5.06 -8.21 -19.13
CA GLU A 48 4.49 -6.88 -18.99
C GLU A 48 5.54 -5.79 -19.28
N PRO A 49 5.97 -5.62 -20.54
CA PRO A 49 7.12 -4.78 -20.91
C PRO A 49 6.88 -3.27 -20.74
N ASP A 50 5.62 -2.84 -20.61
CA ASP A 50 5.22 -1.45 -20.41
C ASP A 50 4.90 -1.12 -18.93
N SER A 51 5.22 -2.04 -18.02
CA SER A 51 5.01 -1.92 -16.57
C SER A 51 6.32 -1.60 -15.82
N ASN A 52 6.26 -1.56 -14.48
CA ASN A 52 7.44 -1.58 -13.61
C ASN A 52 7.55 -2.92 -12.87
N ALA A 53 7.31 -4.02 -13.59
CA ALA A 53 7.30 -5.39 -13.07
C ALA A 53 8.62 -5.79 -12.39
N ASP A 54 9.75 -5.36 -12.93
CA ASP A 54 11.08 -5.57 -12.37
C ASP A 54 11.22 -4.93 -10.98
N ILE A 55 10.81 -3.67 -10.83
CA ILE A 55 10.81 -2.96 -9.54
C ILE A 55 9.84 -3.64 -8.56
N MET A 56 8.62 -3.98 -9.02
CA MET A 56 7.62 -4.62 -8.16
C MET A 56 8.07 -6.01 -7.68
N ALA A 57 8.83 -6.75 -8.49
CA ALA A 57 9.35 -8.07 -8.13
C ALA A 57 10.32 -8.03 -6.93
N GLU A 58 11.00 -6.90 -6.68
CA GLU A 58 11.90 -6.73 -5.53
C GLU A 58 11.14 -6.60 -4.19
N PHE A 59 9.88 -6.16 -4.22
CA PHE A 59 9.09 -5.80 -3.03
C PHE A 59 7.78 -6.57 -2.94
N LEU A 60 7.76 -7.82 -3.43
CA LEU A 60 6.59 -8.67 -3.33
C LEU A 60 6.19 -8.90 -1.86
N ASN A 61 4.90 -8.78 -1.60
CA ASN A 61 4.35 -8.99 -0.27
C ASN A 61 4.02 -10.46 -0.06
N HIS A 62 4.62 -11.07 0.96
CA HIS A 62 4.38 -12.45 1.34
C HIS A 62 3.51 -12.49 2.60
N LYS A 63 2.22 -12.78 2.42
CA LYS A 63 1.25 -12.91 3.52
C LYS A 63 0.39 -14.15 3.33
N ASP A 64 0.12 -14.85 4.44
CA ASP A 64 -0.71 -16.07 4.50
C ASP A 64 -0.29 -17.16 3.48
N GLY A 65 1.02 -17.35 3.32
CA GLY A 65 1.59 -18.32 2.38
C GLY A 65 1.43 -17.95 0.90
N GLN A 66 0.90 -16.76 0.60
CA GLN A 66 0.68 -16.26 -0.75
C GLN A 66 1.59 -15.07 -1.06
N THR A 67 1.81 -14.83 -2.35
CA THR A 67 2.63 -13.73 -2.86
C THR A 67 1.75 -12.74 -3.60
N TRP A 68 1.92 -11.45 -3.30
CA TRP A 68 1.07 -10.38 -3.81
C TRP A 68 1.91 -9.21 -4.34
N GLN A 69 1.45 -8.61 -5.44
CA GLN A 69 1.94 -7.31 -5.91
C GLN A 69 1.19 -6.17 -5.23
N SER A 70 1.36 -6.12 -3.91
CA SER A 70 0.73 -5.17 -3.00
C SER A 70 1.17 -3.73 -3.27
N ILE A 71 0.24 -2.77 -3.28
CA ILE A 71 0.54 -1.35 -3.53
C ILE A 71 -0.25 -0.41 -2.60
N PRO A 72 0.31 0.75 -2.23
CA PRO A 72 1.64 1.24 -2.63
C PRO A 72 2.76 0.53 -1.87
N VAL A 73 3.93 0.45 -2.51
CA VAL A 73 5.20 0.23 -1.81
C VAL A 73 5.95 1.56 -1.83
N ALA A 74 6.33 2.06 -0.66
CA ALA A 74 7.17 3.24 -0.52
C ALA A 74 8.55 2.83 -0.02
N VAL A 75 9.58 3.01 -0.84
CA VAL A 75 10.95 2.61 -0.51
C VAL A 75 11.81 3.84 -0.25
N PHE A 76 12.56 3.79 0.85
CA PHE A 76 13.39 4.89 1.33
C PHE A 76 14.86 4.55 1.13
N TYR A 77 15.59 5.47 0.53
CA TYR A 77 17.01 5.34 0.23
C TYR A 77 17.81 6.54 0.73
N THR A 78 19.12 6.38 0.89
CA THR A 78 20.05 7.51 1.01
C THR A 78 20.20 8.24 -0.33
N LYS A 79 20.94 9.37 -0.33
CA LYS A 79 21.26 10.12 -1.56
C LYS A 79 22.07 9.28 -2.56
N GLU A 80 22.87 8.35 -2.04
CA GLU A 80 23.68 7.38 -2.79
C GLU A 80 22.89 6.10 -3.12
N LEU A 81 21.56 6.15 -3.02
CA LEU A 81 20.63 5.07 -3.33
C LEU A 81 20.86 3.79 -2.49
N GLN A 82 21.35 3.94 -1.25
CA GLN A 82 21.46 2.81 -0.33
C GLN A 82 20.12 2.58 0.38
N TYR A 83 19.62 1.34 0.35
CA TYR A 83 18.32 0.99 0.93
C TYR A 83 18.27 1.22 2.45
N LEU A 84 17.19 1.84 2.93
CA LEU A 84 16.96 2.10 4.35
C LEU A 84 15.78 1.29 4.90
N TYR A 85 14.64 1.38 4.23
CA TYR A 85 13.37 0.81 4.68
C TYR A 85 12.35 0.81 3.52
N HIS A 86 11.33 -0.03 3.60
CA HIS A 86 10.13 0.10 2.78
C HIS A 86 8.87 -0.11 3.60
N TYR A 87 7.79 0.55 3.18
CA TYR A 87 6.45 0.44 3.72
C TYR A 87 5.51 -0.11 2.64
N THR A 88 4.63 -1.05 2.99
CA THR A 88 3.77 -1.77 2.04
C THR A 88 2.30 -1.69 2.45
N GLU A 89 1.45 -1.26 1.52
CA GLU A 89 -0.02 -1.15 1.59
C GLU A 89 -0.59 -0.25 2.68
N TYR A 90 -0.53 -0.62 3.96
CA TYR A 90 -1.24 0.00 5.08
C TYR A 90 -0.48 -0.17 6.40
N PRO A 91 -0.67 0.72 7.41
CA PRO A 91 0.02 0.58 8.69
C PRO A 91 -0.47 -0.65 9.45
N ALA A 92 0.40 -1.20 10.28
CA ALA A 92 0.12 -2.42 11.04
C ALA A 92 -1.18 -2.33 11.85
N ILE A 93 -1.46 -1.17 12.46
CA ILE A 93 -2.63 -0.94 13.31
C ILE A 93 -3.96 -0.97 12.55
N TYR A 94 -3.97 -0.77 11.22
CA TYR A 94 -5.21 -0.79 10.45
C TYR A 94 -5.81 -2.20 10.38
N HIS A 95 -4.99 -3.26 10.34
CA HIS A 95 -5.48 -4.63 10.17
C HIS A 95 -6.51 -4.75 9.02
N LYS A 96 -6.21 -4.12 7.88
CA LYS A 96 -7.17 -3.90 6.78
C LYS A 96 -7.95 -5.14 6.40
N ASP A 97 -7.27 -6.27 6.19
CA ASP A 97 -7.91 -7.51 5.73
C ASP A 97 -9.04 -7.95 6.68
N ARG A 98 -8.84 -7.81 8.00
CA ARG A 98 -9.86 -8.13 9.01
C ARG A 98 -11.02 -7.12 8.99
N VAL A 99 -10.71 -5.83 8.89
CA VAL A 99 -11.73 -4.76 8.85
C VAL A 99 -12.61 -4.91 7.61
N VAL A 100 -11.98 -5.08 6.44
CA VAL A 100 -12.68 -5.23 5.15
C VAL A 100 -13.46 -6.54 5.10
N ALA A 101 -12.91 -7.64 5.62
CA ALA A 101 -13.64 -8.91 5.73
C ALA A 101 -14.90 -8.75 6.58
N GLN A 102 -14.83 -8.03 7.70
CA GLN A 102 -15.99 -7.80 8.56
C GLN A 102 -17.05 -6.92 7.88
N ILE A 103 -16.64 -5.87 7.17
CA ILE A 103 -17.56 -5.00 6.42
C ILE A 103 -18.28 -5.80 5.33
N ARG A 104 -17.55 -6.67 4.62
CA ARG A 104 -18.07 -7.45 3.49
C ARG A 104 -18.67 -8.80 3.89
N ALA A 105 -18.69 -9.14 5.18
CA ALA A 105 -19.31 -10.37 5.66
C ALA A 105 -20.83 -10.33 5.43
N ALA A 106 -21.42 -11.47 5.06
CA ALA A 106 -22.87 -11.61 4.91
C ALA A 106 -23.57 -11.40 6.26
N ARG A 107 -24.72 -10.70 6.24
CA ARG A 107 -25.60 -10.57 7.42
C ARG A 107 -26.84 -11.43 7.23
N GLY A 108 -27.49 -11.78 8.34
CA GLY A 108 -28.67 -12.63 8.33
C GLY A 108 -29.79 -12.02 7.47
N GLY A 109 -30.31 -12.81 6.53
CA GLY A 109 -31.40 -12.40 5.64
C GLY A 109 -30.96 -11.68 4.35
N GLU A 110 -29.66 -11.42 4.15
CA GLU A 110 -29.16 -10.82 2.91
C GLU A 110 -28.90 -11.89 1.85
N SER A 111 -29.29 -11.61 0.61
CA SER A 111 -28.75 -12.31 -0.56
C SER A 111 -27.28 -11.93 -0.80
N LYS A 112 -26.60 -12.69 -1.68
CA LYS A 112 -25.22 -12.40 -2.07
C LYS A 112 -25.08 -11.02 -2.73
N GLU A 113 -26.05 -10.62 -3.54
CA GLU A 113 -26.02 -9.32 -4.21
C GLU A 113 -26.23 -8.17 -3.22
N GLU A 114 -27.15 -8.32 -2.27
CA GLU A 114 -27.36 -7.34 -1.20
C GLU A 114 -26.14 -7.22 -0.30
N THR A 115 -25.51 -8.34 0.06
CA THR A 115 -24.26 -8.37 0.82
C THR A 115 -23.16 -7.58 0.09
N GLN A 116 -22.99 -7.81 -1.21
CA GLN A 116 -21.98 -7.12 -2.01
C GLN A 116 -22.26 -5.61 -2.09
N LYS A 117 -23.49 -5.23 -2.45
CA LYS A 117 -23.90 -3.81 -2.55
C LYS A 117 -23.70 -3.07 -1.23
N ARG A 118 -24.08 -3.68 -0.11
CA ARG A 118 -23.86 -3.11 1.22
C ARG A 118 -22.37 -3.03 1.55
N GLY A 119 -21.62 -4.10 1.35
CA GLY A 119 -20.20 -4.15 1.68
C GLY A 119 -19.38 -3.12 0.90
N ASP A 120 -19.68 -2.89 -0.38
CA ASP A 120 -19.01 -1.85 -1.17
C ASP A 120 -19.38 -0.44 -0.72
N ARG A 121 -20.66 -0.20 -0.40
CA ARG A 121 -21.11 1.08 0.16
C ARG A 121 -20.45 1.38 1.50
N GLU A 122 -20.49 0.45 2.45
CA GLU A 122 -19.90 0.63 3.78
C GLU A 122 -18.38 0.77 3.72
N PHE A 123 -17.71 0.07 2.78
CA PHE A 123 -16.27 0.26 2.55
C PHE A 123 -15.95 1.63 1.93
N LEU A 124 -16.83 2.17 1.09
CA LEU A 124 -16.71 3.54 0.59
C LEU A 124 -16.92 4.57 1.71
N GLU A 125 -17.94 4.37 2.55
CA GLU A 125 -18.20 5.21 3.73
C GLU A 125 -17.00 5.21 4.69
N LEU A 126 -16.34 4.05 4.90
CA LEU A 126 -15.11 3.97 5.68
C LEU A 126 -13.98 4.82 5.09
N GLN A 127 -13.78 4.77 3.77
CA GLN A 127 -12.76 5.56 3.09
C GLN A 127 -13.00 7.07 3.17
N GLN A 128 -14.27 7.48 3.29
CA GLN A 128 -14.67 8.88 3.47
C GLN A 128 -14.68 9.32 4.95
N SER A 129 -14.54 8.37 5.88
CA SER A 129 -14.51 8.65 7.31
C SER A 129 -13.17 9.25 7.77
N PRO A 130 -13.13 9.92 8.93
CA PRO A 130 -11.87 10.40 9.51
C PRO A 130 -10.83 9.30 9.76
N PHE A 131 -11.27 8.05 9.96
CA PHE A 131 -10.35 6.94 10.21
C PHE A 131 -9.42 6.64 9.04
N PHE A 132 -9.84 6.95 7.81
CA PHE A 132 -8.98 6.79 6.65
C PHE A 132 -7.74 7.70 6.74
N SER A 133 -7.92 8.94 7.20
CA SER A 133 -6.83 9.86 7.49
C SER A 133 -6.04 9.46 8.75
N VAL A 134 -6.70 8.97 9.80
CA VAL A 134 -6.02 8.47 11.01
C VAL A 134 -5.05 7.33 10.66
N TRP A 135 -5.46 6.40 9.81
CA TRP A 135 -4.56 5.34 9.35
C TRP A 135 -3.45 5.87 8.44
N ALA A 136 -3.70 6.89 7.63
CA ALA A 136 -2.61 7.55 6.90
C ALA A 136 -1.57 8.15 7.87
N CYS A 137 -2.00 8.80 8.95
CA CYS A 137 -1.11 9.31 10.00
C CYS A 137 -0.35 8.18 10.71
N ALA A 138 -1.00 7.07 11.03
CA ALA A 138 -0.32 5.91 11.60
C ALA A 138 0.75 5.34 10.66
N GLY A 139 0.54 5.40 9.33
CA GLY A 139 1.56 5.07 8.34
C GLY A 139 2.78 5.99 8.42
N VAL A 140 2.58 7.30 8.60
CA VAL A 140 3.68 8.25 8.85
C VAL A 140 4.47 7.87 10.10
N ASP A 141 3.77 7.61 11.21
CA ASP A 141 4.41 7.28 12.48
C ASP A 141 5.22 5.97 12.38
N GLU A 142 4.69 4.97 11.66
CA GLU A 142 5.38 3.71 11.41
C GLU A 142 6.66 3.91 10.59
N ILE A 143 6.57 4.67 9.49
CA ILE A 143 7.72 5.01 8.63
C ILE A 143 8.79 5.75 9.43
N LEU A 144 8.43 6.81 10.16
CA LEU A 144 9.37 7.59 10.97
C LEU A 144 10.05 6.72 12.03
N SER A 145 9.27 5.88 12.71
CA SER A 145 9.79 4.96 13.73
C SER A 145 10.76 3.93 13.14
N ALA A 146 10.45 3.39 11.95
CA ALA A 146 11.33 2.46 11.25
C ALA A 146 12.64 3.11 10.81
N LEU A 147 12.58 4.30 10.20
CA LEU A 147 13.76 5.06 9.79
C LEU A 147 14.62 5.49 10.98
N HIS A 148 14.01 5.97 12.07
CA HIS A 148 14.73 6.36 13.27
C HIS A 148 15.44 5.16 13.92
N ARG A 149 14.75 4.03 14.03
CA ARG A 149 15.35 2.77 14.51
C ARG A 149 16.54 2.35 13.63
N ARG A 150 16.45 2.50 12.31
CA ARG A 150 17.56 2.23 11.37
C ARG A 150 18.76 3.13 11.65
N LEU A 151 18.54 4.41 11.97
CA LEU A 151 19.62 5.33 12.34
C LEU A 151 20.34 4.91 13.63
N ILE A 152 19.59 4.46 14.64
CA ILE A 152 20.17 4.02 15.93
C ILE A 152 20.95 2.71 15.78
N LEU A 153 20.36 1.72 15.11
CA LEU A 153 20.93 0.37 15.02
C LEU A 153 21.99 0.23 13.91
N GLY A 154 22.07 1.21 13.01
CA GLY A 154 22.93 1.16 11.83
C GLY A 154 22.44 0.18 10.76
N SER A 155 23.28 -0.05 9.76
CA SER A 155 23.03 -1.09 8.78
C SER A 155 23.18 -2.48 9.40
N ALA A 156 22.07 -3.17 9.66
CA ALA A 156 22.07 -4.63 9.64
C ALA A 156 22.70 -5.06 8.30
N ALA A 157 23.89 -5.65 8.40
CA ALA A 157 24.66 -6.21 7.30
C ALA A 157 23.95 -7.42 6.70
#